data_AF-A0A2G1ZA38-F1
#
_entry.id   AF-A0A2G1ZA38-F1
#
_cell.length_a   1.000
_cell.length_b   1.000
_cell.length_c   1.000
_cell.angle_alpha   90.00
_cell.angle_beta   90.00
_cell.angle_gamma   90.00
#
_symmetry.space_group_name_H-M   'P 1'
#
loop_
_entity.id
_entity.type
_entity.pdbx_description
1 polymer ?
#
loop_
_entity_poly.entity_id
_entity_poly.type
_entity_poly.pdbx_seq_one_letter_code
_entity_poly.pdbx_strand_id
1 'polypeptide(L)'
;MLNQFGTFDESGEAEDAFSELMFLDLVRPNKRSAIKLKISQVGVDRLPMQPNVDGKSIKAWARNPSIFHPEHQSTYSPLEERLMSWLIACEAVQPSDIGKLKTSDYAREYNQSGRLLAMECCYYKGRSGSNRRPAILMASDCWTKAQHHFLLGLSKSEPLFQFNPMSPLSIPNLEEGSTKKGDVGTLWSLWQSPRVQRRIRAALKRAGGSSIFLDAAMALTHASKPYTVFRKRTKKTFSEYCEAVARPLPLKLFSLTHVKNTAVFAGSDLYRDGDLINHHSHTSETEKHAYLTDSNKDFVNRAGRITRLVLHDLQNVVYQPSISALSLAVNDLELRTRVIDATGSKDVQIHSIEQPVEEHDTTDVILVPDTVEQALLYLHTIAQAEERLSQLLAVRPDWVERTLLVRVEWMTRNLSRMRSAKEAEKQYKDLKPHLPALFEHLLETVE
;
A
#
# COMPACT_ATOMS: atom_id res chain seq x y z
N MET A 1 15.19 48.26 -3.04
CA MET A 1 15.11 46.82 -3.40
C MET A 1 14.96 46.61 -4.89
N LEU A 2 13.78 46.77 -5.53
CA LEU A 2 13.63 46.51 -6.98
C LEU A 2 14.63 47.30 -7.84
N ASN A 3 14.74 48.62 -7.65
CA ASN A 3 15.69 49.46 -8.38
C ASN A 3 17.17 49.21 -8.02
N GLN A 4 17.47 48.44 -6.97
CA GLN A 4 18.85 48.23 -6.51
C GLN A 4 19.37 46.84 -6.86
N PHE A 5 18.49 45.84 -6.85
CA PHE A 5 18.86 44.43 -6.99
C PHE A 5 18.09 43.70 -8.08
N GLY A 6 17.06 44.33 -8.66
CA GLY A 6 16.23 43.74 -9.69
C GLY A 6 16.85 43.92 -11.08
N THR A 7 16.88 42.85 -11.85
CA THR A 7 17.36 42.76 -13.23
C THR A 7 16.18 42.43 -14.15
N PHE A 8 15.94 43.30 -15.13
CA PHE A 8 14.80 43.19 -16.05
C PHE A 8 15.24 43.51 -17.47
N ASP A 9 14.71 42.76 -18.43
CA ASP A 9 14.99 42.96 -19.84
C ASP A 9 14.20 44.14 -20.43
N GLU A 10 14.42 44.42 -21.72
CA GLU A 10 13.73 45.51 -22.43
C GLU A 10 12.21 45.35 -22.47
N SER A 11 11.69 44.13 -22.30
CA SER A 11 10.24 43.86 -22.21
C SER A 11 9.68 44.04 -20.78
N GLY A 12 10.54 44.33 -19.80
CA GLY A 12 10.19 44.43 -18.40
C GLY A 12 9.98 43.08 -17.71
N GLU A 13 10.45 41.99 -18.33
CA GLU A 13 10.47 40.66 -17.74
C GLU A 13 11.73 40.44 -16.91
N ALA A 14 11.61 39.64 -15.84
CA ALA A 14 12.73 39.39 -14.94
C ALA A 14 13.77 38.45 -15.56
N GLU A 15 15.04 38.88 -15.61
CA GLU A 15 16.11 38.11 -16.26
C GLU A 15 16.56 36.90 -15.43
N ASP A 16 16.46 36.99 -14.09
CA ASP A 16 16.82 35.94 -13.15
C ASP A 16 15.67 35.55 -12.19
N ALA A 17 15.83 34.41 -11.52
CA ALA A 17 14.80 33.88 -10.62
C ALA A 17 14.64 34.71 -9.33
N PHE A 18 15.68 35.45 -8.94
CA PHE A 18 15.66 36.31 -7.76
C PHE A 18 14.88 37.59 -8.05
N SER A 19 15.11 38.21 -9.20
CA SER A 19 14.34 39.35 -9.72
C SER A 19 12.87 38.98 -9.93
N GLU A 20 12.59 37.77 -10.43
CA GLU A 20 11.22 37.27 -10.55
C GLU A 20 10.54 37.12 -9.19
N LEU A 21 11.22 36.53 -8.20
CA LEU A 21 10.74 36.40 -6.82
C LEU A 21 10.46 37.79 -6.20
N MET A 22 11.41 38.72 -6.32
CA MET A 22 11.25 40.10 -5.87
C MET A 22 10.06 40.79 -6.53
N PHE A 23 9.88 40.63 -7.83
CA PHE A 23 8.77 41.22 -8.56
C PHE A 23 7.42 40.67 -8.08
N LEU A 24 7.30 39.33 -7.99
CA LEU A 24 6.11 38.67 -7.49
C LEU A 24 5.79 39.06 -6.04
N ASP A 25 6.83 39.34 -5.24
CA ASP A 25 6.68 39.67 -3.84
C ASP A 25 6.51 41.18 -3.53
N LEU A 26 7.03 42.08 -4.35
CA LEU A 26 6.93 43.52 -4.09
C LEU A 26 5.79 44.19 -4.86
N VAL A 27 5.29 43.57 -5.94
CA VAL A 27 4.23 44.12 -6.79
C VAL A 27 2.88 43.42 -6.55
N ARG A 28 1.80 44.19 -6.45
CA ARG A 28 0.43 43.64 -6.32
C ARG A 28 0.04 42.84 -7.56
N PRO A 29 -0.63 41.70 -7.42
CA PRO A 29 -0.99 40.84 -8.56
C PRO A 29 -1.67 41.58 -9.71
N ASN A 30 -2.70 42.39 -9.40
CA ASN A 30 -3.46 43.17 -10.38
C ASN A 30 -2.73 44.39 -10.98
N LYS A 31 -1.47 44.63 -10.57
CA LYS A 31 -0.64 45.73 -11.07
C LYS A 31 0.63 45.26 -11.75
N ARG A 32 0.89 43.94 -11.78
CA ARG A 32 2.09 43.36 -12.39
C ARG A 32 2.27 43.78 -13.85
N SER A 33 1.27 43.59 -14.70
CA SER A 33 1.37 43.95 -16.13
C SER A 33 1.66 45.44 -16.34
N ALA A 34 1.02 46.30 -15.55
CA ALA A 34 1.21 47.75 -15.63
C ALA A 34 2.63 48.17 -15.21
N ILE A 35 3.21 47.49 -14.22
CA ILE A 35 4.60 47.74 -13.80
C ILE A 35 5.61 47.18 -14.79
N LYS A 36 5.38 46.01 -15.38
CA LYS A 36 6.24 45.49 -16.46
C LYS A 36 6.31 46.47 -17.63
N LEU A 37 5.15 46.96 -18.08
CA LEU A 37 5.09 48.02 -19.10
C LEU A 37 5.87 49.25 -18.66
N LYS A 38 5.76 49.67 -17.40
CA LYS A 38 6.50 50.84 -16.93
C LYS A 38 8.00 50.61 -16.92
N ILE A 39 8.46 49.43 -16.50
CA ILE A 39 9.87 49.04 -16.52
C ILE A 39 10.40 49.07 -17.97
N SER A 40 9.65 48.52 -18.94
CA SER A 40 10.04 48.56 -20.36
C SER A 40 10.21 49.98 -20.92
N GLN A 41 9.48 50.96 -20.38
CA GLN A 41 9.53 52.35 -20.86
C GLN A 41 10.66 53.18 -20.26
N VAL A 42 10.98 52.98 -18.97
CA VAL A 42 11.88 53.88 -18.23
C VAL A 42 13.09 53.19 -17.61
N GLY A 43 13.15 51.86 -17.68
CA GLY A 43 14.09 51.03 -16.94
C GLY A 43 13.68 50.86 -15.47
N VAL A 44 14.19 49.81 -14.82
CA VAL A 44 13.91 49.54 -13.39
C VAL A 44 14.51 50.61 -12.47
N ASP A 45 15.66 51.19 -12.82
CA ASP A 45 16.37 52.17 -11.98
C ASP A 45 15.57 53.46 -11.78
N ARG A 46 14.81 53.84 -12.82
CA ARG A 46 14.01 55.08 -12.85
C ARG A 46 12.55 54.83 -12.47
N LEU A 47 12.24 53.66 -11.92
CA LEU A 47 10.88 53.31 -11.53
C LEU A 47 10.47 54.12 -10.29
N PRO A 48 9.44 54.97 -10.39
CA PRO A 48 9.06 55.87 -9.30
C PRO A 48 8.36 55.12 -8.16
N MET A 49 8.48 55.65 -6.92
CA MET A 49 7.74 55.13 -5.76
C MET A 49 6.22 55.15 -5.92
N GLN A 50 5.69 56.03 -6.76
CA GLN A 50 4.28 56.00 -7.17
C GLN A 50 4.21 56.02 -8.69
N PRO A 51 4.15 54.84 -9.32
CA PRO A 51 4.04 54.73 -10.77
C PRO A 51 2.76 55.36 -11.28
N ASN A 52 2.86 56.09 -12.39
CA ASN A 52 1.73 56.61 -13.13
C ASN A 52 1.53 55.78 -14.39
N VAL A 53 0.28 55.38 -14.64
CA VAL A 53 -0.15 54.66 -15.85
C VAL A 53 -1.36 55.41 -16.38
N ASP A 54 -1.33 55.81 -17.65
CA ASP A 54 -2.35 56.62 -18.32
C ASP A 54 -2.73 57.90 -17.56
N GLY A 55 -1.72 58.61 -17.05
CA GLY A 55 -1.91 59.87 -16.31
C GLY A 55 -2.46 59.71 -14.89
N LYS A 56 -2.67 58.48 -14.40
CA LYS A 56 -3.17 58.21 -13.03
C LYS A 56 -2.13 57.49 -12.19
N SER A 57 -1.95 57.97 -10.95
CA SER A 57 -1.11 57.29 -9.95
C SER A 57 -1.71 55.96 -9.53
N ILE A 58 -0.91 54.91 -9.58
CA ILE A 58 -1.30 53.56 -9.19
C ILE A 58 -0.61 53.13 -7.89
N LYS A 59 -1.40 52.55 -6.98
CA LYS A 59 -0.89 51.88 -5.77
C LYS A 59 -0.38 50.49 -6.14
N ALA A 60 0.79 50.44 -6.77
CA ALA A 60 1.36 49.22 -7.35
C ALA A 60 2.00 48.28 -6.33
N TRP A 61 2.54 48.83 -5.25
CA TRP A 61 3.36 48.09 -4.29
C TRP A 61 2.52 47.30 -3.29
N ALA A 62 2.97 46.09 -2.99
CA ALA A 62 2.44 45.27 -1.93
C ALA A 62 2.60 46.00 -0.59
N ARG A 63 1.55 45.99 0.25
CA ARG A 63 1.63 46.60 1.59
C ARG A 63 2.48 45.75 2.53
N ASN A 64 2.26 44.44 2.49
CA ASN A 64 2.97 43.45 3.29
C ASN A 64 3.51 42.38 2.32
N PRO A 65 4.71 42.56 1.74
CA PRO A 65 5.45 41.48 1.08
C PRO A 65 5.62 40.29 2.04
N SER A 66 5.60 39.06 1.49
CA SER A 66 5.72 37.84 2.30
C SER A 66 7.17 37.53 2.64
N ILE A 67 8.12 37.83 1.75
CA ILE A 67 9.54 37.46 1.89
C ILE A 67 10.36 38.71 2.18
N PHE A 68 10.24 39.74 1.34
CA PHE A 68 11.08 40.95 1.41
C PHE A 68 10.50 42.04 2.33
N HIS A 69 9.79 41.66 3.39
CA HIS A 69 9.34 42.62 4.40
C HIS A 69 10.54 43.16 5.19
N PRO A 70 10.57 44.45 5.56
CA PRO A 70 11.66 45.00 6.36
C PRO A 70 11.92 44.25 7.67
N GLU A 71 10.87 43.70 8.29
CA GLU A 71 10.97 42.90 9.52
C GLU A 71 11.61 41.52 9.32
N HIS A 72 11.77 41.06 8.06
CA HIS A 72 12.36 39.76 7.71
C HIS A 72 13.74 39.91 7.08
N GLN A 73 14.41 41.05 7.24
CA GLN A 73 15.75 41.26 6.67
C GLN A 73 16.84 40.48 7.41
N SER A 74 16.63 40.21 8.71
CA SER A 74 17.57 39.51 9.58
C SER A 74 17.06 38.15 10.07
N THR A 75 15.86 37.75 9.64
CA THR A 75 15.20 36.50 10.05
C THR A 75 14.46 35.91 8.87
N TYR A 76 14.18 34.60 8.91
CA TYR A 76 13.40 33.96 7.87
C TYR A 76 11.94 34.44 7.89
N SER A 77 11.38 34.57 6.70
CA SER A 77 9.98 34.95 6.54
C SER A 77 9.01 33.85 6.99
N PRO A 78 7.74 34.18 7.31
CA PRO A 78 6.69 33.21 7.60
C PRO A 78 6.44 32.19 6.49
N LEU A 79 6.83 32.52 5.25
CA LEU A 79 6.74 31.59 4.11
C LEU A 79 7.91 30.62 4.11
N GLU A 80 9.14 31.08 4.33
CA GLU A 80 10.33 30.23 4.41
C GLU A 80 10.27 29.26 5.58
N GLU A 81 9.93 29.75 6.77
CA GLU A 81 9.69 28.90 7.95
C GLU A 81 8.63 27.82 7.66
N ARG A 82 7.62 28.15 6.88
CA ARG A 82 6.56 27.20 6.56
C ARG A 82 6.98 26.16 5.54
N LEU A 83 7.75 26.54 4.53
CA LEU A 83 8.38 25.58 3.62
C LEU A 83 9.32 24.65 4.38
N MET A 84 10.11 25.18 5.31
CA MET A 84 10.94 24.37 6.21
C MET A 84 10.09 23.40 7.03
N SER A 85 8.98 23.85 7.63
CA SER A 85 8.08 22.99 8.41
C SER A 85 7.49 21.84 7.58
N TRP A 86 7.25 22.04 6.28
CA TRP A 86 6.79 20.99 5.38
C TRP A 86 7.89 19.95 5.12
N LEU A 87 9.13 20.39 4.92
CA LEU A 87 10.28 19.48 4.76
C LEU A 87 10.47 18.61 6.01
N ILE A 88 10.39 19.22 7.20
CA ILE A 88 10.48 18.49 8.47
C ILE A 88 9.30 17.51 8.64
N ALA A 89 8.09 17.89 8.21
CA ALA A 89 6.96 16.95 8.23
C ALA A 89 7.16 15.77 7.27
N CYS A 90 7.86 15.96 6.14
CA CYS A 90 8.24 14.88 5.23
C CYS A 90 9.24 13.89 5.86
N GLU A 91 9.99 14.29 6.89
CA GLU A 91 10.82 13.38 7.71
C GLU A 91 9.99 12.55 8.71
N ALA A 92 8.68 12.58 8.61
CA ALA A 92 7.74 11.95 9.53
C ALA A 92 7.82 12.43 10.99
N VAL A 93 8.41 13.61 11.24
CA VAL A 93 8.41 14.28 12.56
C VAL A 93 6.98 14.62 12.97
N GLN A 94 6.68 14.39 14.25
CA GLN A 94 5.33 14.63 14.78
C GLN A 94 4.95 16.12 14.67
N PRO A 95 3.80 16.46 14.04
CA PRO A 95 3.40 17.86 13.81
C PRO A 95 3.36 18.76 15.05
N SER A 96 2.93 18.22 16.19
CA SER A 96 2.87 18.96 17.46
C SER A 96 4.23 19.30 18.06
N ASP A 97 5.30 18.69 17.56
CA ASP A 97 6.67 18.86 18.05
C ASP A 97 7.54 19.66 17.07
N ILE A 98 7.13 19.83 15.80
CA ILE A 98 7.87 20.60 14.78
C ILE A 98 8.21 22.02 15.27
N GLY A 99 7.24 22.74 15.83
CA GLY A 99 7.45 24.11 16.33
C GLY A 99 8.41 24.23 17.52
N LYS A 100 8.86 23.10 18.10
CA LYS A 100 9.77 23.08 19.25
C LYS A 100 11.22 22.81 18.84
N LEU A 101 11.45 22.51 17.56
CA LEU A 101 12.77 22.15 17.06
C LEU A 101 13.72 23.35 17.10
N LYS A 102 14.99 23.03 17.33
CA LYS A 102 16.12 23.96 17.36
C LYS A 102 17.19 23.51 16.40
N THR A 103 18.12 24.40 16.06
CA THR A 103 19.29 24.04 15.24
C THR A 103 20.16 22.95 15.89
N SER A 104 20.12 22.82 17.22
CA SER A 104 20.81 21.78 17.97
C SER A 104 20.23 20.38 17.81
N ASP A 105 18.97 20.27 17.37
CA ASP A 105 18.31 18.98 17.13
C ASP A 105 18.78 18.34 15.82
N TYR A 106 19.54 19.06 15.00
CA TYR A 106 20.10 18.59 13.74
C TYR A 106 21.61 18.39 13.85
N ALA A 107 22.05 17.12 13.83
CA ALA A 107 23.44 16.75 13.66
C ALA A 107 23.82 16.85 12.18
N ARG A 108 24.98 17.43 11.87
CA ARG A 108 25.43 17.67 10.49
C ARG A 108 26.84 17.11 10.33
N GLU A 109 27.02 16.25 9.34
CA GLU A 109 28.30 15.64 9.01
C GLU A 109 28.87 16.28 7.73
N TYR A 110 30.16 16.59 7.76
CA TYR A 110 30.87 17.25 6.67
C TYR A 110 32.10 16.44 6.28
N ASN A 111 32.47 16.51 5.01
CA ASN A 111 33.75 15.99 4.55
C ASN A 111 34.91 16.93 4.95
N GLN A 112 36.14 16.52 4.67
CA GLN A 112 37.34 17.32 4.94
C GLN A 112 37.36 18.70 4.23
N SER A 113 36.62 18.85 3.12
CA SER A 113 36.51 20.13 2.41
C SER A 113 35.33 21.01 2.89
N GLY A 114 34.65 20.64 3.98
CA GLY A 114 33.53 21.38 4.54
C GLY A 114 32.20 21.22 3.80
N ARG A 115 32.10 20.28 2.86
CA ARG A 115 30.86 19.94 2.15
C ARG A 115 30.02 18.98 3.00
N LEU A 116 28.72 19.28 3.13
CA LEU A 116 27.76 18.41 3.82
C LEU A 116 27.71 17.02 3.17
N LEU A 117 27.75 15.97 4.00
CA LEU A 117 27.59 14.57 3.63
C LEU A 117 26.20 14.07 4.00
N ALA A 118 25.84 14.24 5.27
CA ALA A 118 24.57 13.78 5.83
C ALA A 118 24.11 14.70 6.96
N MET A 119 22.82 14.62 7.28
CA MET A 119 22.20 15.34 8.36
C MET A 119 21.18 14.45 9.06
N GLU A 120 21.15 14.45 10.39
CA GLU A 120 20.23 13.63 11.18
C GLU A 120 19.46 14.51 12.16
N CYS A 121 18.13 14.36 12.19
CA CYS A 121 17.29 14.98 13.18
C CYS A 121 17.18 14.07 14.42
N CYS A 122 17.35 14.64 15.61
CA CYS A 122 17.14 13.98 16.90
C CYS A 122 16.24 14.86 17.75
N TYR A 123 14.98 14.48 17.94
CA TYR A 123 14.01 15.31 18.65
C TYR A 123 13.27 14.57 19.76
N TYR A 124 12.84 15.31 20.78
CA TYR A 124 12.01 14.77 21.86
C TYR A 124 10.53 14.77 21.47
N LYS A 125 9.92 13.59 21.39
CA LYS A 125 8.49 13.46 21.08
C LYS A 125 7.69 13.50 22.39
N GLY A 126 6.99 14.62 22.62
CA GLY A 126 6.32 14.89 23.89
C GLY A 126 5.28 13.84 24.30
N ARG A 127 4.50 13.31 23.34
CA ARG A 127 3.44 12.32 23.63
C ARG A 127 3.96 10.91 23.93
N SER A 128 5.17 10.56 23.50
CA SER A 128 5.77 9.25 23.81
C SER A 128 6.81 9.32 24.93
N GLY A 129 7.13 10.53 25.40
CA GLY A 129 8.15 10.74 26.44
C GLY A 129 9.56 10.32 26.02
N SER A 130 9.84 10.19 24.71
CA SER A 130 11.06 9.57 24.21
C SER A 130 11.69 10.37 23.06
N ASN A 131 13.02 10.28 22.93
CA ASN A 131 13.71 10.79 21.74
C ASN A 131 13.39 9.93 20.51
N ARG A 132 13.31 10.57 19.36
CA ARG A 132 13.05 9.96 18.06
C ARG A 132 14.07 10.46 17.04
N ARG A 133 14.42 9.57 16.12
CA ARG A 133 15.40 9.81 15.07
C ARG A 133 14.79 9.45 13.72
N PRO A 134 14.29 10.45 12.97
CA PRO A 134 13.94 10.30 11.58
C PRO A 134 15.05 9.67 10.73
N ALA A 135 14.71 9.31 9.49
CA ALA A 135 15.70 8.82 8.54
C ALA A 135 16.80 9.86 8.31
N ILE A 136 18.03 9.39 8.12
CA ILE A 136 19.18 10.25 7.83
C ILE A 136 18.96 10.93 6.47
N LEU A 137 19.17 12.23 6.45
CA LEU A 137 19.05 13.07 5.26
C LEU A 137 20.38 13.12 4.51
N MET A 138 20.38 12.69 3.25
CA MET A 138 21.59 12.68 2.43
C MET A 138 21.80 14.00 1.72
N ALA A 139 23.04 14.51 1.72
CA ALA A 139 23.38 15.77 1.06
C ALA A 139 23.33 15.71 -0.47
N SER A 140 23.10 14.54 -1.07
CA SER A 140 22.74 14.42 -2.49
C SER A 140 21.43 15.13 -2.80
N ASP A 141 20.51 15.11 -1.84
CA ASP A 141 19.11 15.47 -2.08
C ASP A 141 18.89 16.97 -2.03
N CYS A 142 18.01 17.45 -2.91
CA CYS A 142 17.75 18.88 -3.02
C CYS A 142 17.04 19.47 -1.78
N TRP A 143 16.17 18.70 -1.14
CA TRP A 143 15.51 19.11 0.09
C TRP A 143 16.49 19.17 1.27
N THR A 144 17.41 18.22 1.40
CA THR A 144 18.45 18.23 2.45
C THR A 144 19.32 19.47 2.34
N LYS A 145 19.73 19.85 1.12
CA LYS A 145 20.48 21.09 0.88
C LYS A 145 19.66 22.33 1.27
N ALA A 146 18.38 22.37 0.93
CA ALA A 146 17.51 23.49 1.29
C ALA A 146 17.39 23.64 2.82
N GLN A 147 17.17 22.53 3.53
CA GLN A 147 17.14 22.52 5.00
C GLN A 147 18.48 22.94 5.59
N HIS A 148 19.60 22.43 5.06
CA HIS A 148 20.93 22.78 5.54
C HIS A 148 21.22 24.27 5.38
N HIS A 149 20.89 24.86 4.22
CA HIS A 149 21.01 26.31 4.00
C HIS A 149 20.14 27.11 4.98
N PHE A 150 18.91 26.65 5.24
CA PHE A 150 18.04 27.27 6.25
C PHE A 150 18.72 27.28 7.63
N LEU A 151 19.24 26.12 8.06
CA LEU A 151 19.92 25.97 9.36
C LEU A 151 21.22 26.77 9.47
N LEU A 152 21.93 27.02 8.36
CA LEU A 152 23.15 27.84 8.36
C LEU A 152 22.87 29.32 8.63
N GLY A 153 21.68 29.81 8.28
CA GLY A 153 21.27 31.18 8.56
C GLY A 153 20.80 31.43 9.99
N LEU A 154 20.78 30.40 10.85
CA LEU A 154 20.38 30.49 12.25
C LEU A 154 21.57 30.30 13.19
N SER A 155 21.49 30.90 14.37
CA SER A 155 22.47 30.72 15.43
C SER A 155 22.39 29.32 16.05
N LYS A 156 23.46 28.91 16.73
CA LYS A 156 23.50 27.63 17.44
C LYS A 156 22.44 27.59 18.55
N SER A 157 21.68 26.49 18.60
CA SER A 157 20.59 26.25 19.55
C SER A 157 19.40 27.20 19.45
N GLU A 158 19.30 27.97 18.36
CA GLU A 158 18.16 28.84 18.08
C GLU A 158 16.92 28.02 17.67
N PRO A 159 15.69 28.43 18.07
CA PRO A 159 14.47 27.85 17.54
C PRO A 159 14.40 27.95 16.02
N LEU A 160 13.92 26.89 15.36
CA LEU A 160 13.78 26.90 13.89
C LEU A 160 12.62 27.77 13.40
N PHE A 161 11.67 28.06 14.30
CA PHE A 161 10.41 28.72 13.96
C PHE A 161 10.11 29.84 14.95
N GLN A 162 9.93 31.06 14.45
CA GLN A 162 9.37 32.19 15.19
C GLN A 162 7.85 32.26 15.03
N PHE A 163 7.34 31.78 13.90
CA PHE A 163 5.90 31.71 13.61
C PHE A 163 5.34 30.33 13.92
N ASN A 164 4.03 30.26 14.22
CA ASN A 164 3.38 28.98 14.48
C ASN A 164 3.24 28.16 13.17
N PRO A 165 3.99 27.05 13.00
CA PRO A 165 3.97 26.26 11.77
C PRO A 165 2.66 25.46 11.60
N MET A 166 1.90 25.27 12.70
CA MET A 166 0.61 24.58 12.71
C MET A 166 -0.57 25.51 12.35
N SER A 167 -0.31 26.78 12.05
CA SER A 167 -1.36 27.72 11.67
C SER A 167 -2.12 27.24 10.42
N PRO A 168 -3.47 27.27 10.43
CA PRO A 168 -4.26 26.71 9.34
C PRO A 168 -4.08 27.50 8.04
N LEU A 169 -3.84 26.78 6.95
CA LEU A 169 -3.70 27.35 5.62
C LEU A 169 -5.07 27.42 4.93
N SER A 170 -5.60 28.63 4.80
CA SER A 170 -6.80 28.87 4.01
C SER A 170 -6.44 28.95 2.52
N ILE A 171 -7.30 28.42 1.66
CA ILE A 171 -7.13 28.58 0.21
C ILE A 171 -7.24 30.09 -0.13
N PRO A 172 -6.22 30.67 -0.80
CA PRO A 172 -6.27 32.07 -1.20
C PRO A 172 -7.31 32.27 -2.31
N ASN A 173 -7.71 33.53 -2.57
CA ASN A 173 -8.46 33.80 -3.79
C ASN A 173 -7.50 33.73 -4.99
N LEU A 174 -7.69 32.69 -5.81
CA LEU A 174 -6.87 32.33 -6.96
C LEU A 174 -7.30 33.06 -8.25
N GLU A 175 -8.37 33.87 -8.21
CA GLU A 175 -8.79 34.68 -9.35
C GLU A 175 -7.68 35.65 -9.80
N GLU A 176 -7.55 35.78 -11.12
CA GLU A 176 -6.66 36.74 -11.74
C GLU A 176 -7.03 38.18 -11.30
N GLY A 177 -6.06 38.91 -10.75
CA GLY A 177 -6.28 40.25 -10.22
C GLY A 177 -6.80 40.33 -8.78
N SER A 178 -6.89 39.20 -8.06
CA SER A 178 -7.16 39.19 -6.62
C SER A 178 -6.17 40.08 -5.84
N THR A 179 -6.69 40.96 -4.98
CA THR A 179 -5.90 41.98 -4.27
C THR A 179 -5.32 41.49 -2.94
N LYS A 180 -5.75 40.34 -2.43
CA LYS A 180 -5.33 39.85 -1.11
C LYS A 180 -4.06 39.03 -1.23
N LYS A 181 -2.98 39.62 -0.74
CA LYS A 181 -1.69 39.00 -0.62
C LYS A 181 -1.53 38.37 0.77
N GLY A 182 -1.03 37.14 0.78
CA GLY A 182 -0.62 36.39 1.96
C GLY A 182 0.28 35.26 1.49
N ASP A 183 0.96 34.58 2.42
CA ASP A 183 2.07 33.67 2.12
C ASP A 183 1.70 32.58 1.11
N VAL A 184 0.50 32.00 1.25
CA VAL A 184 -0.02 30.98 0.32
C VAL A 184 -0.30 31.56 -1.07
N GLY A 185 -0.73 32.82 -1.17
CA GLY A 185 -0.93 33.49 -2.45
C GLY A 185 0.39 33.84 -3.16
N THR A 186 1.41 34.23 -2.39
CA THR A 186 2.78 34.41 -2.90
C THR A 186 3.33 33.07 -3.41
N LEU A 187 3.17 32.00 -2.62
CA LEU A 187 3.55 30.64 -3.03
C LEU A 187 2.83 30.19 -4.31
N TRP A 188 1.53 30.45 -4.44
CA TRP A 188 0.79 30.12 -5.66
C TRP A 188 1.27 30.91 -6.87
N SER A 189 1.66 32.17 -6.69
CA SER A 189 2.26 32.98 -7.75
C SER A 189 3.59 32.38 -8.20
N LEU A 190 4.39 31.88 -7.26
CA LEU A 190 5.65 31.20 -7.57
C LEU A 190 5.43 29.89 -8.32
N TRP A 191 4.45 29.08 -7.92
CA TRP A 191 4.14 27.85 -8.64
C TRP A 191 3.57 28.09 -10.04
N GLN A 192 2.96 29.25 -10.31
CA GLN A 192 2.51 29.64 -11.64
C GLN A 192 3.65 30.15 -12.54
N SER A 193 4.81 30.52 -11.98
CA SER A 193 5.95 30.97 -12.78
C SER A 193 6.45 29.84 -13.69
N PRO A 194 6.52 30.05 -15.02
CA PRO A 194 7.06 29.06 -15.95
C PRO A 194 8.52 28.70 -15.65
N ARG A 195 9.31 29.64 -15.12
CA ARG A 195 10.70 29.41 -14.74
C ARG A 195 10.78 28.50 -13.52
N VAL A 196 10.00 28.78 -12.49
CA VAL A 196 9.94 27.95 -11.27
C VAL A 196 9.41 26.56 -11.60
N GLN A 197 8.34 26.43 -12.40
CA GLN A 197 7.81 25.14 -12.84
C GLN A 197 8.87 24.29 -13.56
N ARG A 198 9.64 24.90 -14.48
CA ARG A 198 10.75 24.20 -15.15
C ARG A 198 11.79 23.68 -14.16
N ARG A 199 12.17 24.48 -13.16
CA ARG A 199 13.12 24.06 -12.12
C ARG A 199 12.57 22.93 -11.26
N ILE A 200 11.30 23.01 -10.85
CA ILE A 200 10.63 21.97 -10.06
C ILE A 200 10.57 20.66 -10.87
N ARG A 201 10.08 20.69 -12.10
CA ARG A 201 10.00 19.49 -12.96
C ARG A 201 11.37 18.87 -13.23
N ALA A 202 12.40 19.69 -13.45
CA ALA A 202 13.77 19.18 -13.61
C ALA A 202 14.32 18.55 -12.32
N ALA A 203 14.00 19.09 -11.14
CA ALA A 203 14.37 18.49 -9.87
C ALA A 203 13.63 17.17 -9.62
N LEU A 204 12.32 17.13 -9.86
CA LEU A 204 11.49 15.93 -9.76
C LEU A 204 12.00 14.81 -10.67
N LYS A 205 12.27 15.13 -11.95
CA LYS A 205 12.82 14.15 -12.90
C LYS A 205 14.14 13.55 -12.41
N ARG A 206 15.05 14.37 -11.86
CA ARG A 206 16.33 13.88 -11.30
C ARG A 206 16.13 13.00 -10.07
N ALA A 207 15.11 13.26 -9.27
CA ALA A 207 14.78 12.48 -8.08
C ALA A 207 13.87 11.26 -8.38
N GLY A 208 13.49 11.03 -9.64
CA GLY A 208 12.51 10.00 -9.99
C GLY A 208 11.09 10.28 -9.48
N GLY A 209 10.79 11.52 -9.10
CA GLY A 209 9.50 11.94 -8.54
C GLY A 209 8.48 12.38 -9.58
N SER A 210 7.20 12.32 -9.21
CA SER A 210 6.07 12.75 -10.04
C SER A 210 5.69 14.22 -9.82
N SER A 211 5.17 14.89 -10.85
CA SER A 211 4.65 16.27 -10.77
C SER A 211 3.20 16.37 -10.30
N ILE A 212 2.54 15.25 -9.97
CA ILE A 212 1.11 15.19 -9.59
C ILE A 212 0.71 16.28 -8.58
N PHE A 213 1.53 16.53 -7.54
CA PHE A 213 1.21 17.57 -6.56
C PHE A 213 1.16 18.97 -7.17
N LEU A 214 2.17 19.33 -7.97
CA LEU A 214 2.23 20.63 -8.64
C LEU A 214 1.07 20.75 -9.64
N ASP A 215 0.81 19.72 -10.43
CA ASP A 215 -0.24 19.71 -11.44
C ASP A 215 -1.63 19.82 -10.79
N ALA A 216 -1.87 19.12 -9.67
CA ALA A 216 -3.09 19.23 -8.89
C ALA A 216 -3.26 20.62 -8.26
N ALA A 217 -2.19 21.20 -7.71
CA ALA A 217 -2.22 22.57 -7.18
C ALA A 217 -2.51 23.59 -8.30
N MET A 218 -1.94 23.41 -9.49
CA MET A 218 -2.22 24.29 -10.63
C MET A 218 -3.66 24.14 -11.13
N ALA A 219 -4.22 22.93 -11.13
CA ALA A 219 -5.61 22.69 -11.50
C ALA A 219 -6.62 23.48 -10.64
N LEU A 220 -6.29 23.75 -9.36
CA LEU A 220 -7.12 24.57 -8.49
C LEU A 220 -7.23 26.04 -8.93
N THR A 221 -6.32 26.54 -9.77
CA THR A 221 -6.45 27.90 -10.33
C THR A 221 -7.62 28.01 -11.31
N HIS A 222 -8.01 26.89 -11.94
CA HIS A 222 -9.18 26.79 -12.81
C HIS A 222 -10.49 26.49 -12.06
N ALA A 223 -10.47 26.56 -10.72
CA ALA A 223 -11.65 26.35 -9.89
C ALA A 223 -12.49 27.63 -9.77
N SER A 224 -13.67 27.49 -9.19
CA SER A 224 -14.58 28.61 -8.96
C SER A 224 -14.19 29.45 -7.74
N LYS A 225 -14.91 30.55 -7.50
CA LYS A 225 -14.71 31.46 -6.36
C LYS A 225 -14.55 30.72 -5.03
N PRO A 226 -13.59 31.11 -4.16
CA PRO A 226 -13.45 30.51 -2.84
C PRO A 226 -14.74 30.62 -2.01
N TYR A 227 -14.99 29.63 -1.15
CA TYR A 227 -16.15 29.64 -0.26
C TYR A 227 -16.28 30.92 0.56
N THR A 228 -15.17 31.52 0.99
CA THR A 228 -15.18 32.77 1.78
C THR A 228 -15.80 33.93 1.01
N VAL A 229 -15.62 33.98 -0.32
CA VAL A 229 -16.22 34.98 -1.21
C VAL A 229 -17.68 34.64 -1.46
N PHE A 230 -17.97 33.37 -1.73
CA PHE A 230 -19.34 32.89 -1.93
C PHE A 230 -20.22 33.18 -0.70
N ARG A 231 -19.81 32.74 0.49
CA ARG A 231 -20.52 32.93 1.76
C ARG A 231 -20.77 34.40 2.07
N LYS A 232 -19.83 35.30 1.75
CA LYS A 232 -20.04 36.74 1.94
C LYS A 232 -21.21 37.28 1.13
N ARG A 233 -21.39 36.76 -0.10
CA ARG A 233 -22.44 37.18 -1.03
C ARG A 233 -23.77 36.48 -0.76
N THR A 234 -23.75 35.17 -0.55
CA THR A 234 -24.96 34.34 -0.52
C THR A 234 -25.41 33.98 0.89
N LYS A 235 -24.54 34.11 1.89
CA LYS A 235 -24.73 33.64 3.27
C LYS A 235 -25.00 32.13 3.42
N LYS A 236 -24.90 31.38 2.32
CA LYS A 236 -25.09 29.92 2.28
C LYS A 236 -23.94 29.16 2.92
N THR A 237 -24.25 27.93 3.33
CA THR A 237 -23.33 26.97 3.95
C THR A 237 -22.32 26.40 2.94
N PHE A 238 -21.32 25.66 3.45
CA PHE A 238 -20.33 25.00 2.60
C PHE A 238 -20.93 23.86 1.77
N SER A 239 -21.92 23.13 2.29
CA SER A 239 -22.61 22.06 1.54
C SER A 239 -23.32 22.65 0.32
N GLU A 240 -24.10 23.71 0.53
CA GLU A 240 -24.78 24.42 -0.55
C GLU A 240 -23.79 25.06 -1.55
N TYR A 241 -22.59 25.43 -1.11
CA TYR A 241 -21.53 25.89 -2.00
C TYR A 241 -21.04 24.77 -2.92
N CYS A 242 -20.82 23.57 -2.38
CA CYS A 242 -20.41 22.40 -3.16
C CYS A 242 -21.46 21.99 -4.19
N GLU A 243 -22.75 22.14 -3.86
CA GLU A 243 -23.85 21.86 -4.78
C GLU A 243 -24.05 22.96 -5.83
N ALA A 244 -23.92 24.23 -5.45
CA ALA A 244 -24.20 25.36 -6.33
C ALA A 244 -23.05 25.72 -7.29
N VAL A 245 -21.86 25.14 -7.10
CA VAL A 245 -20.65 25.54 -7.80
C VAL A 245 -20.01 24.35 -8.49
N ALA A 246 -19.84 24.43 -9.81
CA ALA A 246 -19.34 23.31 -10.62
C ALA A 246 -17.95 22.80 -10.22
N ARG A 247 -17.09 23.68 -9.69
CA ARG A 247 -15.72 23.35 -9.25
C ARG A 247 -15.43 24.00 -7.90
N PRO A 248 -15.94 23.43 -6.79
CA PRO A 248 -15.76 24.02 -5.48
C PRO A 248 -14.31 23.88 -5.00
N LEU A 249 -13.80 24.93 -4.35
CA LEU A 249 -12.49 24.92 -3.72
C LEU A 249 -12.57 24.38 -2.28
N PRO A 250 -11.54 23.66 -1.81
CA PRO A 250 -11.50 23.24 -0.41
C PRO A 250 -11.35 24.45 0.52
N LEU A 251 -11.81 24.32 1.77
CA LEU A 251 -11.70 25.39 2.77
C LEU A 251 -10.26 25.66 3.18
N LYS A 252 -9.48 24.58 3.30
CA LYS A 252 -8.09 24.58 3.76
C LYS A 252 -7.25 23.83 2.74
N LEU A 253 -5.97 24.17 2.66
CA LEU A 253 -5.04 23.53 1.72
C LEU A 253 -4.66 22.11 2.18
N PHE A 254 -3.75 22.00 3.13
CA PHE A 254 -3.43 20.78 3.87
C PHE A 254 -2.79 21.18 5.21
N SER A 255 -2.50 20.21 6.06
CA SER A 255 -1.87 20.43 7.37
C SER A 255 -0.59 19.61 7.46
N LEU A 256 0.27 19.92 8.43
CA LEU A 256 1.48 19.14 8.73
C LEU A 256 1.14 17.67 9.03
N THR A 257 -0.04 17.38 9.60
CA THR A 257 -0.52 16.01 9.78
C THR A 257 -0.73 15.29 8.46
N HIS A 258 -1.33 15.94 7.46
CA HIS A 258 -1.51 15.34 6.14
C HIS A 258 -0.15 15.06 5.48
N VAL A 259 0.79 16.00 5.55
CA VAL A 259 2.15 15.83 4.99
C VAL A 259 2.85 14.66 5.67
N LYS A 260 2.89 14.65 7.01
CA LYS A 260 3.53 13.61 7.80
C LYS A 260 2.92 12.23 7.55
N ASN A 261 1.59 12.12 7.51
CA ASN A 261 0.94 10.84 7.25
C ASN A 261 1.25 10.35 5.83
N THR A 262 1.23 11.25 4.84
CA THR A 262 1.60 10.91 3.45
C THR A 262 3.04 10.41 3.37
N ALA A 263 3.97 11.03 4.10
CA ALA A 263 5.36 10.58 4.16
C ALA A 263 5.50 9.17 4.76
N VAL A 264 4.79 8.87 5.85
CA VAL A 264 4.76 7.52 6.44
C VAL A 264 4.21 6.49 5.45
N PHE A 265 3.08 6.79 4.79
CA PHE A 265 2.50 5.87 3.81
C PHE A 265 3.42 5.65 2.60
N ALA A 266 4.11 6.71 2.12
CA ALA A 266 5.07 6.59 1.03
C ALA A 266 6.28 5.71 1.39
N GLY A 267 6.66 5.64 2.66
CA GLY A 267 7.73 4.77 3.17
C GLY A 267 7.27 3.36 3.57
N SER A 268 5.96 3.13 3.69
CA SER A 268 5.42 1.88 4.27
C SER A 268 5.76 0.62 3.46
N ASP A 269 6.00 0.75 2.14
CA ASP A 269 6.45 -0.37 1.29
C ASP A 269 7.84 -0.90 1.69
N LEU A 270 8.67 -0.02 2.26
CA LEU A 270 10.04 -0.36 2.69
C LEU A 270 10.06 -1.06 4.05
N TYR A 271 9.02 -0.90 4.87
CA TYR A 271 8.93 -1.50 6.19
C TYR A 271 9.09 -3.03 6.14
N ARG A 272 9.89 -3.58 7.04
CA ARG A 272 9.98 -5.03 7.30
C ARG A 272 9.71 -5.31 8.77
N ASP A 273 8.89 -6.34 9.01
CA ASP A 273 8.65 -6.85 10.35
C ASP A 273 9.95 -7.47 10.88
N GLY A 274 10.53 -6.87 11.92
CA GLY A 274 11.87 -7.21 12.43
C GLY A 274 12.99 -6.21 12.10
N ASP A 275 12.70 -5.10 11.39
CA ASP A 275 13.68 -4.01 11.28
C ASP A 275 14.06 -3.50 12.68
N LEU A 276 15.36 -3.52 12.98
CA LEU A 276 15.90 -3.12 14.28
C LEU A 276 15.66 -1.63 14.57
N ILE A 277 15.49 -0.80 13.53
CA ILE A 277 15.37 0.64 13.65
C ILE A 277 14.12 1.11 12.92
N ASN A 278 13.16 1.66 13.66
CA ASN A 278 12.03 2.39 13.11
C ASN A 278 12.37 3.88 13.04
N HIS A 279 12.46 4.41 11.82
CA HIS A 279 12.76 5.81 11.54
C HIS A 279 11.53 6.74 11.56
N HIS A 280 10.34 6.22 11.81
CA HIS A 280 9.14 7.01 11.92
C HIS A 280 8.88 7.48 13.36
N SER A 281 8.01 8.49 13.50
CA SER A 281 7.60 9.00 14.81
C SER A 281 6.69 8.06 15.62
N HIS A 282 6.48 6.80 15.21
CA HIS A 282 5.63 5.82 15.90
C HIS A 282 6.38 4.51 16.18
N THR A 283 5.71 3.51 16.77
CA THR A 283 6.30 2.19 17.05
C THR A 283 6.14 1.27 15.85
N SER A 284 7.02 0.26 15.72
CA SER A 284 6.90 -0.76 14.66
C SER A 284 5.56 -1.50 14.70
N GLU A 285 5.00 -1.71 15.88
CA GLU A 285 3.65 -2.26 16.05
C GLU A 285 2.57 -1.36 15.42
N THR A 286 2.65 -0.04 15.65
CA THR A 286 1.72 0.90 15.02
C THR A 286 1.90 0.91 13.49
N GLU A 287 3.12 0.73 12.99
CA GLU A 287 3.41 0.67 11.56
C GLU A 287 2.75 -0.56 10.92
N LYS A 288 2.94 -1.72 11.56
CA LYS A 288 2.37 -3.01 11.15
C LYS A 288 0.85 -3.02 11.14
N HIS A 289 0.19 -2.43 12.13
CA HIS A 289 -1.26 -2.54 12.29
C HIS A 289 -2.05 -1.38 11.69
N ALA A 290 -1.47 -0.18 11.58
CA ALA A 290 -2.19 1.00 11.12
C ALA A 290 -1.79 1.49 9.71
N TYR A 291 -0.57 1.16 9.24
CA TYR A 291 -0.06 1.69 7.97
C TYR A 291 0.14 0.62 6.89
N LEU A 292 0.35 -0.66 7.26
CA LEU A 292 0.19 -1.78 6.33
C LEU A 292 -1.30 -2.10 6.18
N THR A 293 -1.89 -1.70 5.06
CA THR A 293 -3.31 -1.89 4.76
C THR A 293 -3.48 -2.57 3.41
N ASP A 294 -4.69 -3.03 3.10
CA ASP A 294 -5.03 -3.63 1.80
C ASP A 294 -4.84 -2.66 0.61
N SER A 295 -4.67 -1.37 0.87
CA SER A 295 -4.32 -0.37 -0.15
C SER A 295 -2.86 -0.51 -0.63
N ASN A 296 -1.99 -1.14 0.18
CA ASN A 296 -0.63 -1.46 -0.20
C ASN A 296 -0.61 -2.78 -0.99
N LYS A 297 -0.52 -2.67 -2.32
CA LYS A 297 -0.52 -3.85 -3.21
C LYS A 297 0.63 -4.80 -2.94
N ASP A 298 1.80 -4.31 -2.54
CA ASP A 298 2.94 -5.17 -2.26
C ASP A 298 2.70 -6.01 -0.98
N PHE A 299 2.15 -5.38 0.07
CA PHE A 299 1.70 -6.08 1.27
C PHE A 299 0.66 -7.17 0.94
N VAL A 300 -0.38 -6.84 0.18
CA VAL A 300 -1.42 -7.80 -0.25
C VAL A 300 -0.79 -8.95 -1.07
N ASN A 301 0.12 -8.65 -1.99
CA ASN A 301 0.80 -9.66 -2.79
C ASN A 301 1.63 -10.62 -1.93
N ARG A 302 2.34 -10.11 -0.92
CA ARG A 302 3.13 -10.94 0.01
C ARG A 302 2.24 -11.82 0.87
N ALA A 303 1.18 -11.26 1.47
CA ALA A 303 0.20 -12.03 2.23
C ALA A 303 -0.42 -13.14 1.38
N GLY A 304 -0.75 -12.84 0.13
CA GLY A 304 -1.26 -13.81 -0.84
C GLY A 304 -0.25 -14.93 -1.19
N ARG A 305 1.06 -14.62 -1.27
CA ARG A 305 2.10 -15.64 -1.48
C ARG A 305 2.22 -16.59 -0.29
N ILE A 306 2.25 -16.05 0.93
CA ILE A 306 2.31 -16.87 2.16
C ILE A 306 1.08 -17.78 2.24
N THR A 307 -0.10 -17.23 2.00
CA THR A 307 -1.36 -18.00 2.00
C THR A 307 -1.31 -19.13 0.98
N ARG A 308 -0.84 -18.86 -0.26
CA ARG A 308 -0.68 -19.91 -1.29
C ARG A 308 0.33 -20.98 -0.89
N LEU A 309 1.44 -20.61 -0.26
CA LEU A 309 2.43 -21.57 0.25
C LEU A 309 1.83 -22.46 1.33
N VAL A 310 1.13 -21.88 2.31
CA VAL A 310 0.48 -22.63 3.39
C VAL A 310 -0.60 -23.56 2.83
N LEU A 311 -1.45 -23.08 1.92
CA LEU A 311 -2.47 -23.92 1.29
C LEU A 311 -1.87 -25.05 0.46
N HIS A 312 -0.79 -24.78 -0.27
CA HIS A 312 -0.06 -25.81 -1.01
C HIS A 312 0.54 -26.86 -0.07
N ASP A 313 1.07 -26.46 1.08
CA ASP A 313 1.64 -27.37 2.08
C ASP A 313 0.54 -28.21 2.76
N LEU A 314 -0.58 -27.58 3.13
CA LEU A 314 -1.76 -28.30 3.63
C LEU A 314 -2.25 -29.35 2.64
N GLN A 315 -2.37 -28.98 1.36
CA GLN A 315 -2.85 -29.89 0.32
C GLN A 315 -1.90 -31.07 0.10
N ASN A 316 -0.59 -30.82 0.05
CA ASN A 316 0.38 -31.83 -0.36
C ASN A 316 1.03 -32.58 0.79
N VAL A 317 0.94 -32.11 2.04
CA VAL A 317 1.54 -32.76 3.19
C VAL A 317 0.49 -33.24 4.18
N VAL A 318 -0.50 -32.41 4.50
CA VAL A 318 -1.49 -32.72 5.55
C VAL A 318 -2.66 -33.53 5.00
N TYR A 319 -3.16 -33.17 3.83
CA TYR A 319 -4.35 -33.78 3.22
C TYR A 319 -4.01 -34.74 2.06
N GLN A 320 -2.73 -35.10 1.87
CA GLN A 320 -2.37 -36.10 0.88
C GLN A 320 -2.71 -37.50 1.42
N PRO A 321 -3.49 -38.32 0.68
CA PRO A 321 -3.81 -39.67 1.10
C PRO A 321 -2.54 -40.53 1.22
N SER A 322 -2.46 -41.30 2.30
CA SER A 322 -1.25 -42.08 2.61
C SER A 322 -1.21 -43.37 1.80
N ILE A 323 -0.53 -43.34 0.64
CA ILE A 323 -0.32 -44.51 -0.23
C ILE A 323 0.30 -45.68 0.56
N SER A 324 1.20 -45.39 1.51
CA SER A 324 1.80 -46.42 2.36
C SER A 324 0.77 -47.07 3.28
N ALA A 325 -0.14 -46.31 3.89
CA ALA A 325 -1.21 -46.86 4.71
C ALA A 325 -2.19 -47.72 3.89
N LEU A 326 -2.54 -47.27 2.67
CA LEU A 326 -3.37 -48.05 1.75
C LEU A 326 -2.69 -49.37 1.39
N SER A 327 -1.42 -49.32 1.01
CA SER A 327 -0.64 -50.52 0.65
C SER A 327 -0.53 -51.50 1.81
N LEU A 328 -0.30 -51.01 3.04
CA LEU A 328 -0.28 -51.85 4.25
C LEU A 328 -1.63 -52.53 4.49
N ALA A 329 -2.74 -51.80 4.38
CA ALA A 329 -4.09 -52.35 4.58
C ALA A 329 -4.44 -53.41 3.53
N VAL A 330 -4.07 -53.18 2.27
CA VAL A 330 -4.27 -54.16 1.19
C VAL A 330 -3.42 -55.40 1.42
N ASN A 331 -2.14 -55.25 1.78
CA ASN A 331 -1.25 -56.37 2.03
C ASN A 331 -1.72 -57.21 3.22
N ASP A 332 -2.23 -56.58 4.28
CA ASP A 332 -2.81 -57.27 5.43
C ASP A 332 -4.04 -58.12 5.03
N LEU A 333 -4.96 -57.56 4.22
CA LEU A 333 -6.08 -58.31 3.67
C LEU A 333 -5.61 -59.47 2.78
N GLU A 334 -4.60 -59.23 1.94
CA GLU A 334 -4.05 -60.24 1.04
C GLU A 334 -3.40 -61.41 1.79
N LEU A 335 -2.62 -61.14 2.82
CA LEU A 335 -1.97 -62.15 3.67
C LEU A 335 -3.00 -63.03 4.39
N ARG A 336 -4.13 -62.46 4.79
CA ARG A 336 -5.23 -63.19 5.43
C ARG A 336 -6.11 -63.95 4.44
N THR A 337 -6.00 -63.70 3.14
CA THR A 337 -6.91 -64.26 2.13
C THR A 337 -6.40 -65.54 1.47
N ARG A 338 -7.24 -66.59 1.50
CA ARG A 338 -7.04 -67.84 0.76
C ARG A 338 -8.16 -68.05 -0.26
N VAL A 339 -7.78 -68.19 -1.53
CA VAL A 339 -8.70 -68.56 -2.62
C VAL A 339 -8.79 -70.08 -2.66
N ILE A 340 -10.01 -70.63 -2.54
CA ILE A 340 -10.25 -72.08 -2.46
C ILE A 340 -11.13 -72.56 -3.63
N ASP A 341 -10.78 -73.70 -4.23
CA ASP A 341 -11.59 -74.34 -5.28
C ASP A 341 -12.93 -74.81 -4.67
N ALA A 342 -14.06 -74.47 -5.31
CA ALA A 342 -15.41 -74.77 -4.80
C ALA A 342 -15.75 -76.27 -4.76
N THR A 343 -14.96 -77.12 -5.40
CA THR A 343 -15.18 -78.58 -5.46
C THR A 343 -14.11 -79.35 -4.68
N GLY A 344 -14.44 -79.67 -3.43
CA GLY A 344 -14.06 -80.94 -2.78
C GLY A 344 -12.66 -81.08 -2.19
N SER A 345 -12.50 -80.65 -0.94
CA SER A 345 -11.59 -81.32 0.01
C SER A 345 -12.40 -81.83 1.20
N LYS A 346 -12.53 -83.15 1.30
CA LYS A 346 -12.91 -83.85 2.53
C LYS A 346 -11.76 -83.68 3.53
N ASP A 347 -11.86 -82.66 4.36
CA ASP A 347 -11.38 -82.64 5.74
C ASP A 347 -11.63 -81.23 6.31
N VAL A 348 -12.87 -81.00 6.72
CA VAL A 348 -13.15 -79.96 7.71
C VAL A 348 -13.75 -80.69 8.91
N GLN A 349 -12.88 -81.14 9.82
CA GLN A 349 -13.32 -81.46 11.18
C GLN A 349 -13.78 -80.14 11.81
N ILE A 350 -15.09 -79.93 11.81
CA ILE A 350 -15.71 -78.92 12.64
C ILE A 350 -15.65 -79.46 14.07
N HIS A 351 -14.63 -79.06 14.83
CA HIS A 351 -14.68 -79.19 16.28
C HIS A 351 -15.62 -78.12 16.81
N SER A 352 -16.89 -78.50 17.04
CA SER A 352 -17.77 -77.75 17.92
C SER A 352 -17.17 -77.80 19.32
N ILE A 353 -16.71 -76.66 19.83
CA ILE A 353 -16.49 -76.46 21.26
C ILE A 353 -17.33 -75.26 21.67
N GLU A 354 -18.36 -75.57 22.43
CA GLU A 354 -19.13 -74.64 23.25
C GLU A 354 -18.19 -74.01 24.29
N GLN A 355 -17.99 -72.69 24.27
CA GLN A 355 -17.75 -71.86 25.47
C GLN A 355 -17.86 -70.36 25.13
N PRO A 356 -18.20 -69.50 26.12
CA PRO A 356 -18.69 -68.15 25.89
C PRO A 356 -17.55 -67.15 25.59
N VAL A 357 -17.95 -66.15 24.80
CA VAL A 357 -17.16 -65.09 24.19
C VAL A 357 -16.65 -64.09 25.23
N GLU A 358 -15.34 -63.87 25.25
CA GLU A 358 -14.71 -62.56 25.49
C GLU A 358 -13.62 -62.32 24.44
N GLU A 359 -13.47 -61.04 24.07
CA GLU A 359 -13.00 -60.53 22.78
C GLU A 359 -11.49 -60.65 22.47
N HIS A 360 -11.21 -60.48 21.16
CA HIS A 360 -9.91 -60.30 20.47
C HIS A 360 -9.22 -61.55 19.94
N ASP A 361 -9.69 -62.06 18.80
CA ASP A 361 -8.93 -62.99 17.95
C ASP A 361 -8.51 -62.31 16.64
N THR A 362 -7.24 -61.88 16.59
CA THR A 362 -6.54 -61.42 15.39
C THR A 362 -5.97 -62.61 14.61
N THR A 363 -6.83 -63.50 14.09
CA THR A 363 -6.39 -64.59 13.19
C THR A 363 -7.44 -65.12 12.21
N ASP A 364 -8.45 -64.31 11.86
CA ASP A 364 -9.47 -64.77 10.91
C ASP A 364 -8.92 -64.87 9.48
N VAL A 365 -8.73 -66.10 9.01
CA VAL A 365 -8.45 -66.41 7.62
C VAL A 365 -9.68 -66.09 6.77
N ILE A 366 -9.52 -65.23 5.76
CA ILE A 366 -10.57 -64.87 4.81
C ILE A 366 -10.58 -65.94 3.71
N LEU A 367 -11.64 -66.75 3.66
CA LEU A 367 -11.84 -67.75 2.61
C LEU A 367 -12.65 -67.14 1.46
N VAL A 368 -12.06 -67.09 0.27
CA VAL A 368 -12.72 -66.61 -0.95
C VAL A 368 -12.96 -67.81 -1.88
N PRO A 369 -14.22 -68.19 -2.15
CA PRO A 369 -14.52 -69.30 -3.06
C PRO A 369 -14.23 -68.91 -4.51
N ASP A 370 -13.45 -69.72 -5.23
CA ASP A 370 -13.19 -69.57 -6.67
C ASP A 370 -14.41 -70.01 -7.48
N THR A 371 -15.40 -69.12 -7.56
CA THR A 371 -16.67 -69.33 -8.26
C THR A 371 -16.93 -68.17 -9.21
N VAL A 372 -17.67 -68.45 -10.29
CA VAL A 372 -18.03 -67.43 -11.28
C VAL A 372 -18.86 -66.33 -10.63
N GLU A 373 -19.75 -66.66 -9.70
CA GLU A 373 -20.58 -65.70 -8.96
C GLU A 373 -19.75 -64.72 -8.12
N GLN A 374 -18.75 -65.23 -7.38
CA GLN A 374 -17.88 -64.39 -6.57
C GLN A 374 -17.01 -63.47 -7.43
N ALA A 375 -16.48 -63.99 -8.55
CA ALA A 375 -15.71 -63.18 -9.49
C ALA A 375 -16.59 -62.10 -10.16
N LEU A 376 -17.86 -62.42 -10.48
CA LEU A 376 -18.85 -61.46 -10.99
C LEU A 376 -19.11 -60.33 -9.99
N LEU A 377 -19.22 -60.64 -8.70
CA LEU A 377 -19.40 -59.63 -7.65
C LEU A 377 -18.22 -58.66 -7.57
N TYR A 378 -16.99 -59.17 -7.64
CA TYR A 378 -15.78 -58.33 -7.65
C TYR A 378 -15.73 -57.44 -8.89
N LEU A 379 -15.94 -58.00 -10.08
CA LEU A 379 -15.98 -57.23 -11.32
C LEU A 379 -17.04 -56.13 -11.29
N HIS A 380 -18.24 -56.44 -10.77
CA HIS A 380 -19.31 -55.45 -10.66
C HIS A 380 -18.96 -54.33 -9.66
N THR A 381 -18.39 -54.69 -8.50
CA THR A 381 -17.99 -53.73 -7.47
C THR A 381 -16.91 -52.78 -7.96
N ILE A 382 -15.89 -53.29 -8.65
CA ILE A 382 -14.80 -52.49 -9.23
C ILE A 382 -15.35 -51.52 -10.27
N ALA A 383 -16.18 -52.00 -11.21
CA ALA A 383 -16.74 -51.17 -12.26
C ALA A 383 -17.66 -50.06 -11.72
N GLN A 384 -18.49 -50.36 -10.72
CA GLN A 384 -19.31 -49.36 -10.05
C GLN A 384 -18.45 -48.33 -9.29
N ALA A 385 -17.33 -48.76 -8.71
CA ALA A 385 -16.43 -47.88 -7.98
C ALA A 385 -15.74 -46.90 -8.93
N GLU A 386 -15.28 -47.37 -10.09
CA GLU A 386 -14.69 -46.53 -11.14
C GLU A 386 -15.69 -45.52 -11.70
N GLU A 387 -16.92 -45.95 -11.98
CA GLU A 387 -17.97 -45.08 -12.54
C GLU A 387 -18.39 -43.96 -11.57
N ARG A 388 -18.47 -44.28 -10.27
CA ARG A 388 -19.00 -43.38 -9.23
C ARG A 388 -17.92 -42.69 -8.39
N LEU A 389 -16.63 -42.91 -8.66
CA LEU A 389 -15.52 -42.42 -7.85
C LEU A 389 -15.57 -40.90 -7.61
N SER A 390 -15.84 -40.11 -8.66
CA SER A 390 -15.90 -38.65 -8.55
C SER A 390 -17.03 -38.16 -7.65
N GLN A 391 -18.19 -38.82 -7.70
CA GLN A 391 -19.34 -38.52 -6.84
C GLN A 391 -19.05 -38.93 -5.40
N LEU A 392 -18.46 -40.11 -5.20
CA LEU A 392 -18.12 -40.61 -3.87
C LEU A 392 -17.03 -39.79 -3.19
N LEU A 393 -16.03 -39.29 -3.93
CA LEU A 393 -15.01 -38.39 -3.40
C LEU A 393 -15.57 -37.04 -2.97
N ALA A 394 -16.64 -36.56 -3.62
CA ALA A 394 -17.29 -35.31 -3.26
C ALA A 394 -18.12 -35.42 -1.97
N VAL A 395 -18.72 -36.59 -1.73
CA VAL A 395 -19.64 -36.81 -0.59
C VAL A 395 -18.95 -37.45 0.61
N ARG A 396 -18.10 -38.47 0.42
CA ARG A 396 -17.44 -39.23 1.49
C ARG A 396 -15.96 -39.56 1.16
N PRO A 397 -15.08 -38.56 1.11
CA PRO A 397 -13.66 -38.76 0.76
C PRO A 397 -12.94 -39.73 1.72
N ASP A 398 -13.22 -39.67 3.03
CA ASP A 398 -12.58 -40.54 4.03
C ASP A 398 -12.92 -42.03 3.83
N TRP A 399 -14.18 -42.32 3.48
CA TRP A 399 -14.61 -43.69 3.21
C TRP A 399 -14.01 -44.21 1.91
N VAL A 400 -13.93 -43.35 0.89
CA VAL A 400 -13.28 -43.69 -0.38
C VAL A 400 -11.83 -44.07 -0.14
N GLU A 401 -11.08 -43.24 0.58
CA GLU A 401 -9.68 -43.51 0.88
C GLU A 401 -9.53 -44.79 1.71
N ARG A 402 -10.15 -44.86 2.90
CA ARG A 402 -9.86 -45.91 3.88
C ARG A 402 -10.50 -47.26 3.58
N THR A 403 -11.58 -47.27 2.81
CA THR A 403 -12.40 -48.48 2.61
C THR A 403 -12.52 -48.85 1.14
N LEU A 404 -12.99 -47.94 0.28
CA LEU A 404 -13.26 -48.28 -1.12
C LEU A 404 -11.98 -48.65 -1.87
N LEU A 405 -10.96 -47.78 -1.83
CA LEU A 405 -9.71 -48.01 -2.55
C LEU A 405 -9.01 -49.29 -2.07
N VAL A 406 -8.99 -49.51 -0.75
CA VAL A 406 -8.42 -50.73 -0.16
C VAL A 406 -9.16 -51.98 -0.65
N ARG A 407 -10.50 -51.96 -0.66
CA ARG A 407 -11.31 -53.10 -1.13
C ARG A 407 -11.18 -53.35 -2.62
N VAL A 408 -11.20 -52.30 -3.44
CA VAL A 408 -11.09 -52.40 -4.91
C VAL A 408 -9.72 -52.98 -5.29
N GLU A 409 -8.64 -52.50 -4.68
CA GLU A 409 -7.30 -53.05 -4.91
C GLU A 409 -7.21 -54.51 -4.46
N TRP A 410 -7.71 -54.84 -3.26
CA TRP A 410 -7.75 -56.22 -2.77
C TRP A 410 -8.58 -57.15 -3.69
N MET A 411 -9.75 -56.72 -4.16
CA MET A 411 -10.58 -57.48 -5.11
C MET A 411 -9.85 -57.70 -6.44
N THR A 412 -9.18 -56.68 -6.95
CA THR A 412 -8.39 -56.74 -8.19
C THR A 412 -7.27 -57.78 -8.08
N ARG A 413 -6.55 -57.79 -6.95
CA ARG A 413 -5.52 -58.82 -6.68
C ARG A 413 -6.10 -60.21 -6.58
N ASN A 414 -7.25 -60.40 -5.93
CA ASN A 414 -7.89 -61.71 -5.83
C ASN A 414 -8.41 -62.22 -7.18
N LEU A 415 -9.01 -61.36 -8.02
CA LEU A 415 -9.44 -61.73 -9.37
C LEU A 415 -8.28 -62.33 -10.19
N SER A 416 -7.07 -61.79 -10.07
CA SER A 416 -5.88 -62.33 -10.75
C SER A 416 -5.50 -63.75 -10.30
N ARG A 417 -5.93 -64.15 -9.10
CA ARG A 417 -5.68 -65.48 -8.50
C ARG A 417 -6.81 -66.48 -8.75
N MET A 418 -7.97 -66.03 -9.23
CA MET A 418 -9.16 -66.87 -9.47
C MET A 418 -9.14 -67.46 -10.88
N ARG A 419 -9.39 -68.77 -11.01
CA ARG A 419 -9.52 -69.45 -12.30
C ARG A 419 -10.84 -69.09 -12.99
N SER A 420 -11.89 -68.85 -12.20
CA SER A 420 -13.23 -68.48 -12.69
C SER A 420 -13.31 -67.06 -13.28
N ALA A 421 -12.29 -66.22 -13.08
CA ALA A 421 -12.29 -64.81 -13.47
C ALA A 421 -12.56 -64.59 -14.98
N LYS A 422 -11.95 -65.39 -15.86
CA LYS A 422 -12.13 -65.24 -17.31
C LYS A 422 -13.55 -65.54 -17.78
N GLU A 423 -14.19 -66.53 -17.16
CA GLU A 423 -15.57 -66.89 -17.47
C GLU A 423 -16.54 -65.84 -16.90
N ALA A 424 -16.28 -65.35 -15.69
CA ALA A 424 -17.02 -64.24 -15.09
C ALA A 424 -16.93 -62.96 -15.92
N GLU A 425 -15.76 -62.59 -16.46
CA GLU A 425 -15.60 -61.43 -17.34
C GLU A 425 -16.46 -61.53 -18.61
N LYS A 426 -16.60 -62.74 -19.16
CA LYS A 426 -17.44 -62.98 -20.33
C LYS A 426 -18.92 -62.79 -19.97
N GLN A 427 -19.37 -63.38 -18.87
CA GLN A 427 -20.75 -63.27 -18.41
C GLN A 427 -21.11 -61.86 -17.93
N TYR A 428 -20.15 -61.13 -17.34
CA TYR A 428 -20.37 -59.77 -16.83
C TYR A 428 -20.79 -58.81 -17.94
N LYS A 429 -20.27 -58.96 -19.16
CA LYS A 429 -20.64 -58.10 -20.29
C LYS A 429 -22.14 -58.14 -20.59
N ASP A 430 -22.74 -59.31 -20.49
CA ASP A 430 -24.15 -59.52 -20.78
C ASP A 430 -25.03 -59.18 -19.55
N LEU A 431 -24.51 -59.42 -18.34
CA LEU A 431 -25.26 -59.24 -17.09
C LEU A 431 -25.18 -57.81 -16.51
N LYS A 432 -24.17 -57.01 -16.87
CA LYS A 432 -23.94 -55.65 -16.33
C LYS A 432 -25.20 -54.76 -16.28
N PRO A 433 -26.06 -54.71 -17.32
CA PRO A 433 -27.26 -53.86 -17.30
C PRO A 433 -28.32 -54.28 -16.27
N HIS A 434 -28.25 -55.51 -15.79
CA HIS A 434 -29.25 -56.11 -14.91
C HIS A 434 -28.79 -56.19 -13.44
N LEU A 435 -27.55 -55.79 -13.15
CA LEU A 435 -26.99 -55.80 -11.79
C LEU A 435 -27.33 -54.51 -11.03
N PRO A 436 -27.60 -54.59 -9.72
CA PRO A 436 -28.05 -53.46 -8.91
C PRO A 436 -26.94 -52.44 -8.66
N ALA A 437 -27.29 -51.15 -8.55
CA ALA A 437 -26.33 -50.12 -8.18
C ALA A 437 -25.88 -50.29 -6.72
N LEU A 438 -24.58 -50.45 -6.50
CA LEU A 438 -24.04 -50.80 -5.17
C LEU A 438 -23.86 -49.59 -4.24
N PHE A 439 -23.63 -48.40 -4.79
CA PHE A 439 -23.19 -47.23 -4.03
C PHE A 439 -24.24 -46.11 -3.92
N GLU A 440 -25.45 -46.28 -4.45
CA GLU A 440 -26.50 -45.23 -4.41
C GLU A 440 -26.84 -44.81 -2.98
N HIS A 441 -26.98 -45.76 -2.05
CA HIS A 441 -27.26 -45.46 -0.64
C HIS A 441 -26.18 -44.60 0.06
N LEU A 442 -24.93 -44.65 -0.42
CA LEU A 442 -23.82 -43.84 0.12
C LEU A 442 -23.83 -42.40 -0.42
N LEU A 443 -24.56 -42.16 -1.52
CA LEU A 443 -24.74 -40.84 -2.13
C LEU A 443 -25.97 -40.10 -1.56
N GLU A 444 -26.92 -40.84 -0.97
CA GLU A 444 -28.19 -40.30 -0.44
C GLU A 444 -28.08 -39.77 1.00
N THR A 445 -27.06 -40.18 1.75
CA THR A 445 -26.90 -39.83 3.17
C THR A 445 -25.71 -38.90 3.39
N VAL A 446 -25.98 -37.62 3.62
CA VAL A 446 -25.02 -36.64 4.14
C VAL A 446 -25.11 -36.67 5.67
N GLU A 447 -24.05 -37.07 6.36
CA GLU A 447 -23.89 -36.80 7.81
C GLU A 447 -23.24 -35.44 8.03
#